data_AF-A0A4V0YGW6-F1
#
_entry.id   AF-A0A4V0YGW6-F1
#
_cell.length_a   1.000
_cell.length_b   1.000
_cell.length_c   1.000
_cell.angle_alpha   90.00
_cell.angle_beta   90.00
_cell.angle_gamma   90.00
#
_symmetry.space_group_name_H-M   'P 1'
#
loop_
_entity.id
_entity.type
_entity.pdbx_description
1 polymer ?
#
loop_
_entity_poly.entity_id
_entity_poly.type
_entity_poly.pdbx_seq_one_letter_code
_entity_poly.pdbx_strand_id
1 'polypeptide(L)'
;MPLPLHLAQGRPLRPHGRPGHRGARAPRVTVGEWRADVTLIAERIRDVYRRHPWCAELAPHATWGPHTQDYMEFFLAALEPTGLDPRERIEFIGLLNAWVGTITGLERQPAAEDALARLHHFASMAADPARPHLARAITSLMQADPAASSPDRLFERGLDRLIRGIAVR
;
A
#
# COMPACT_ATOMS: atom_id res chain seq x y z
N MET A 1 3.57 -2.27 -36.65
CA MET A 1 4.50 -1.15 -36.92
C MET A 1 5.65 -1.21 -35.92
N PRO A 2 6.87 -1.59 -36.32
CA PRO A 2 8.02 -1.64 -35.41
C PRO A 2 9.19 -0.75 -35.89
N LEU A 3 9.69 0.15 -35.04
CA LEU A 3 11.02 0.79 -35.15
C LEU A 3 11.34 1.49 -33.79
N PRO A 4 12.62 1.76 -33.43
CA PRO A 4 13.74 0.82 -33.36
C PRO A 4 14.63 1.01 -32.09
N LEU A 5 15.46 -0.01 -31.86
CA LEU A 5 16.67 0.05 -31.03
C LEU A 5 17.67 1.09 -31.58
N HIS A 6 18.18 1.98 -30.72
CA HIS A 6 19.51 2.57 -30.91
C HIS A 6 20.32 2.47 -29.62
N LEU A 7 21.46 1.78 -29.76
CA LEU A 7 22.52 1.62 -28.78
C LEU A 7 23.21 2.96 -28.55
N ALA A 8 23.34 3.36 -27.28
CA ALA A 8 24.33 4.34 -26.86
C ALA A 8 25.35 3.63 -25.96
N GLN A 9 26.62 3.80 -26.31
CA GLN A 9 27.77 3.05 -25.85
C GLN A 9 28.19 3.38 -24.40
N GLY A 10 28.51 2.31 -23.67
CA GLY A 10 29.63 2.13 -22.73
C GLY A 10 30.18 3.28 -21.87
N ARG A 11 29.95 3.19 -20.56
CA ARG A 11 30.98 3.45 -19.53
C ARG A 11 31.10 2.21 -18.63
N PRO A 12 32.31 1.64 -18.42
CA PRO A 12 32.47 0.50 -17.52
C PRO A 12 32.29 0.96 -16.06
N LEU A 13 31.29 0.40 -15.37
CA LEU A 13 31.12 0.56 -13.94
C LEU A 13 32.22 -0.25 -13.24
N ARG A 14 33.02 0.44 -12.41
CA ARG A 14 34.00 -0.19 -11.52
C ARG A 14 33.29 -1.18 -10.58
N PRO A 15 33.83 -2.38 -10.32
CA PRO A 15 33.23 -3.32 -9.38
C PRO A 15 33.47 -2.80 -7.96
N HIS A 16 32.47 -2.13 -7.38
CA HIS A 16 32.41 -1.95 -5.94
C HIS A 16 32.02 -3.28 -5.31
N GLY A 17 32.93 -3.83 -4.51
CA GLY A 17 32.74 -5.06 -3.75
C GLY A 17 31.45 -5.00 -2.95
N ARG A 18 30.59 -6.02 -3.16
CA ARG A 18 29.38 -6.22 -2.37
C ARG A 18 29.78 -6.72 -0.97
N PRO A 19 29.49 -6.00 0.12
CA PRO A 19 29.55 -6.60 1.44
C PRO A 19 28.42 -7.64 1.52
N GLY A 20 28.78 -8.88 1.88
CA GLY A 20 27.85 -10.01 1.97
C GLY A 20 26.65 -9.68 2.86
N HIS A 21 25.47 -9.60 2.25
CA HIS A 21 24.21 -9.53 2.97
C HIS A 21 23.96 -10.92 3.53
N ARG A 22 24.38 -11.13 4.78
CA ARG A 22 23.97 -12.24 5.62
C ARG A 22 22.45 -12.35 5.49
N GLY A 23 21.96 -13.49 4.98
CA GLY A 23 20.54 -13.75 4.80
C GLY A 23 19.80 -13.42 6.08
N ALA A 24 19.02 -12.33 6.05
CA ALA A 24 18.03 -12.05 7.06
C ALA A 24 16.98 -13.14 6.91
N ARG A 25 17.15 -14.21 7.68
CA ARG A 25 16.19 -15.31 7.77
C ARG A 25 14.85 -14.68 8.10
N ALA A 26 13.88 -14.84 7.19
CA ALA A 26 12.52 -14.35 7.40
C ALA A 26 12.05 -14.84 8.79
N PRO A 27 11.54 -13.95 9.66
CA PRO A 27 11.05 -14.36 10.96
C PRO A 27 9.94 -15.38 10.75
N ARG A 28 10.14 -16.59 11.25
CA ARG A 28 9.12 -17.63 11.31
C ARG A 28 8.06 -17.16 12.30
N VAL A 29 7.02 -16.52 11.80
CA VAL A 29 5.85 -16.22 12.60
C VAL A 29 5.19 -17.56 12.92
N THR A 30 4.87 -17.77 14.19
CA THR A 30 3.97 -18.84 14.60
C THR A 30 2.61 -18.55 13.96
N VAL A 31 2.32 -19.24 12.85
CA VAL A 31 1.03 -19.14 12.13
C VAL A 31 -0.06 -19.49 13.14
N GLY A 32 -0.74 -18.46 13.64
CA GLY A 32 -1.69 -18.60 14.76
C GLY A 32 -2.99 -17.86 14.51
N GLU A 33 -2.92 -16.74 13.81
CA GLU A 33 -4.09 -16.04 13.30
C GLU A 33 -3.70 -15.33 12.00
N TRP A 34 -4.19 -15.82 10.87
CA TRP A 34 -3.85 -15.27 9.54
C TRP A 34 -4.04 -13.75 9.46
N ARG A 35 -4.99 -13.18 10.22
CA ARG A 35 -5.21 -11.73 10.31
C ARG A 35 -4.00 -10.99 10.88
N ALA A 36 -3.38 -11.54 11.92
CA ALA A 36 -2.19 -10.96 12.53
C ALA A 36 -1.00 -11.03 11.56
N ASP A 37 -0.86 -12.13 10.82
CA ASP A 37 0.18 -12.30 9.81
C ASP A 37 0.02 -11.29 8.66
N VAL A 38 -1.20 -11.13 8.13
CA VAL A 38 -1.52 -10.13 7.10
C VAL A 38 -1.25 -8.71 7.61
N THR A 39 -1.63 -8.40 8.84
CA THR A 39 -1.37 -7.09 9.45
C THR A 39 0.13 -6.80 9.53
N LEU A 40 0.91 -7.76 10.03
CA LEU A 40 2.37 -7.63 10.13
C LEU A 40 3.03 -7.44 8.75
N ILE A 41 2.53 -8.14 7.72
CA ILE A 41 3.00 -7.97 6.34
C ILE A 41 2.69 -6.55 5.85
N ALA A 42 1.46 -6.07 6.03
CA ALA A 42 1.03 -4.74 5.61
C ALA A 42 1.88 -3.63 6.24
N GLU A 43 2.16 -3.74 7.54
CA GLU A 43 3.00 -2.80 8.29
C GLU A 43 4.44 -2.77 7.72
N ARG A 44 5.01 -3.94 7.43
CA ARG A 44 6.36 -4.03 6.84
C ARG A 44 6.43 -3.41 5.45
N ILE A 45 5.41 -3.61 4.61
CA ILE A 45 5.33 -2.99 3.28
C ILE A 45 5.26 -1.47 3.43
N ARG A 46 4.40 -0.97 4.31
CA ARG A 46 4.27 0.46 4.62
C ARG A 46 5.61 1.05 5.05
N ASP A 47 6.34 0.39 5.94
CA ASP A 47 7.65 0.83 6.39
C ASP A 47 8.68 0.86 5.25
N VAL A 48 8.65 -0.12 4.34
CA VAL A 48 9.49 -0.12 3.14
C VAL A 48 9.15 1.08 2.25
N TYR A 49 7.88 1.36 2.00
CA TYR A 49 7.46 2.51 1.19
C TYR A 49 7.74 3.86 1.86
N ARG A 50 7.66 3.96 3.19
CA ARG A 50 8.09 5.13 3.96
C ARG A 50 9.59 5.39 3.80
N ARG A 51 10.42 4.34 3.92
CA ARG A 51 11.88 4.40 3.77
C ARG A 51 12.33 4.61 2.33
N HIS A 52 11.58 4.06 1.37
CA HIS A 52 11.92 4.05 -0.05
C HIS A 52 10.68 4.41 -0.90
N PRO A 53 10.31 5.71 -0.97
CA PRO A 53 9.08 6.14 -1.64
C PRO A 53 9.00 5.76 -3.12
N TRP A 54 10.15 5.77 -3.80
CA TRP A 54 10.28 5.37 -5.20
C TRP A 54 9.96 3.88 -5.43
N CYS A 55 9.99 3.03 -4.41
CA CYS A 55 9.67 1.61 -4.55
C CYS A 55 8.19 1.38 -4.90
N ALA A 56 7.28 2.21 -4.37
CA ALA A 56 5.84 2.04 -4.63
C ALA A 56 5.51 2.23 -6.12
N GLU A 57 6.22 3.13 -6.79
CA GLU A 57 6.06 3.43 -8.22
C GLU A 57 6.64 2.31 -9.11
N LEU A 58 7.68 1.61 -8.65
CA LEU A 58 8.34 0.56 -9.42
C LEU A 58 7.75 -0.84 -9.19
N ALA A 59 7.08 -1.06 -8.05
CA ALA A 59 6.57 -2.38 -7.66
C ALA A 59 5.68 -3.06 -8.74
N PRO A 60 4.80 -2.37 -9.48
CA PRO A 60 3.99 -3.00 -10.53
C PRO A 60 4.80 -3.57 -11.72
N HIS A 61 6.04 -3.12 -11.90
CA HIS A 61 6.89 -3.48 -13.04
C HIS A 61 8.10 -4.32 -12.62
N ALA A 62 8.21 -4.68 -11.34
CA ALA A 62 9.37 -5.37 -10.81
C ALA A 62 9.35 -6.87 -11.17
N THR A 63 10.47 -7.36 -11.70
CA THR A 63 10.70 -8.80 -11.87
C THR A 63 10.72 -9.49 -10.51
N TRP A 64 10.14 -10.69 -10.42
CA TRP A 64 10.14 -11.49 -9.19
C TRP A 64 11.48 -12.20 -9.00
N GLY A 65 12.42 -11.51 -8.37
CA GLY A 65 13.65 -12.12 -7.87
C GLY A 65 13.40 -13.01 -6.65
N PRO A 66 14.43 -13.73 -6.15
CA PRO A 66 14.29 -14.69 -5.04
C PRO A 66 13.61 -14.10 -3.79
N HIS A 67 13.92 -12.86 -3.43
CA HIS A 67 13.27 -12.19 -2.28
C HIS A 67 11.78 -11.94 -2.49
N THR A 68 11.36 -11.60 -3.71
CA THR A 68 9.94 -11.45 -4.04
C THR A 68 9.25 -12.80 -4.00
N GLN A 69 9.91 -13.86 -4.47
CA GLN A 69 9.37 -15.22 -4.41
C GLN A 69 9.19 -15.70 -2.97
N ASP A 70 10.18 -15.51 -2.10
CA ASP A 70 10.08 -15.82 -0.66
C ASP A 70 8.96 -15.03 0.02
N TYR A 71 8.81 -13.75 -0.36
CA TYR A 71 7.71 -12.90 0.10
C TYR A 71 6.35 -13.45 -0.33
N MET A 72 6.19 -13.81 -1.61
CA MET A 72 4.95 -14.40 -2.13
C MET A 72 4.64 -15.72 -1.43
N GLU A 73 5.62 -16.60 -1.25
CA GLU A 73 5.46 -17.88 -0.54
C GLU A 73 4.98 -17.67 0.90
N PHE A 74 5.63 -16.75 1.64
CA PHE A 74 5.23 -16.41 3.01
C PHE A 74 3.80 -15.89 3.08
N PHE A 75 3.41 -15.01 2.17
CA PHE A 75 2.08 -14.41 2.18
C PHE A 75 0.99 -15.42 1.76
N LEU A 76 1.26 -16.25 0.75
CA LEU A 76 0.36 -17.33 0.34
C LEU A 76 0.14 -18.35 1.47
N ALA A 77 1.19 -18.67 2.24
CA ALA A 77 1.10 -19.52 3.42
C ALA A 77 0.27 -18.87 4.55
N ALA A 78 0.46 -17.58 4.80
CA ALA A 78 -0.34 -16.85 5.78
C ALA A 78 -1.84 -16.84 5.45
N LEU A 79 -2.19 -16.84 4.16
CA LEU A 79 -3.58 -16.87 3.69
C LEU A 79 -4.17 -18.28 3.61
N GLU A 80 -3.39 -19.34 3.84
CA GLU A 80 -3.87 -20.72 3.74
C GLU A 80 -5.12 -21.01 4.60
N PRO A 81 -5.19 -20.55 5.88
CA PRO A 81 -6.33 -20.82 6.75
C PRO A 81 -7.63 -20.10 6.34
N THR A 82 -7.58 -19.21 5.36
CA THR A 82 -8.76 -18.45 4.89
C THR A 82 -9.69 -19.28 4.01
N GLY A 83 -9.24 -20.43 3.48
CA GLY A 83 -10.01 -21.24 2.55
C GLY A 83 -10.12 -20.67 1.12
N LEU A 84 -9.57 -19.47 0.87
CA LEU A 84 -9.48 -18.89 -0.47
C LEU A 84 -8.70 -19.81 -1.42
N ASP A 85 -9.11 -19.85 -2.68
CA ASP A 85 -8.35 -20.58 -3.69
C ASP A 85 -7.01 -19.86 -4.00
N PRO A 86 -6.01 -20.55 -4.60
CA PRO A 86 -4.70 -19.95 -4.84
C PRO A 86 -4.72 -18.67 -5.70
N ARG A 87 -5.64 -18.54 -6.65
CA ARG A 87 -5.79 -17.33 -7.47
C ARG A 87 -6.34 -16.19 -6.64
N GLU A 88 -7.37 -16.45 -5.84
CA GLU A 88 -7.97 -15.45 -4.95
C GLU A 88 -6.96 -14.90 -3.94
N ARG A 89 -6.03 -15.75 -3.46
CA ARG A 89 -4.92 -15.31 -2.59
C ARG A 89 -3.99 -14.34 -3.32
N ILE A 90 -3.61 -14.62 -4.57
CA ILE A 90 -2.76 -13.71 -5.37
C ILE A 90 -3.49 -12.39 -5.63
N GLU A 91 -4.78 -12.44 -5.96
CA GLU A 91 -5.60 -11.24 -6.16
C GLU A 91 -5.64 -10.38 -4.88
N PHE A 92 -5.84 -11.00 -3.72
CA PHE A 92 -5.79 -10.30 -2.43
C PHE A 92 -4.41 -9.68 -2.14
N ILE A 93 -3.31 -10.41 -2.41
CA ILE A 93 -1.95 -9.87 -2.25
C ILE A 93 -1.77 -8.62 -3.13
N GLY A 94 -2.23 -8.66 -4.38
CA GLY A 94 -2.21 -7.52 -5.28
C GLY A 94 -3.01 -6.33 -4.76
N LEU A 95 -4.24 -6.56 -4.30
CA LEU A 95 -5.11 -5.55 -3.71
C LEU A 95 -4.49 -4.91 -2.47
N LEU A 96 -3.93 -5.71 -1.56
CA LEU A 96 -3.29 -5.20 -0.35
C LEU A 96 -2.06 -4.36 -0.71
N ASN A 97 -1.16 -4.86 -1.56
CA ASN A 97 0.04 -4.12 -1.96
C ASN A 97 -0.30 -2.76 -2.59
N ALA A 98 -1.27 -2.74 -3.50
CA ALA A 98 -1.71 -1.51 -4.17
C ALA A 98 -2.32 -0.51 -3.18
N TRP A 99 -3.16 -0.99 -2.26
CA TRP A 99 -3.76 -0.14 -1.23
C TRP A 99 -2.71 0.42 -0.26
N VAL A 100 -1.77 -0.42 0.22
CA VAL A 100 -0.67 0.03 1.09
C VAL A 100 0.19 1.08 0.38
N GLY A 101 0.53 0.88 -0.89
CA GLY A 101 1.27 1.86 -1.69
C GLY A 101 0.53 3.20 -1.79
N THR A 102 -0.76 3.15 -2.07
CA THR A 102 -1.61 4.35 -2.22
C THR A 102 -1.72 5.13 -0.92
N ILE A 103 -2.06 4.47 0.20
CA ILE A 103 -2.26 5.15 1.49
C ILE A 103 -0.94 5.69 2.05
N THR A 104 0.17 4.98 1.85
CA THR A 104 1.51 5.47 2.24
C THR A 104 1.94 6.67 1.39
N GLY A 105 1.57 6.70 0.11
CA GLY A 105 1.82 7.85 -0.77
C GLY A 105 1.11 9.12 -0.28
N LEU A 106 -0.11 9.00 0.26
CA LEU A 106 -0.87 10.12 0.82
C LEU A 106 -0.19 10.77 2.03
N GLU A 107 0.57 10.01 2.82
CA GLU A 107 1.34 10.52 3.98
C GLU A 107 2.37 11.57 3.59
N ARG A 108 2.80 11.56 2.32
CA ARG A 108 3.86 12.43 1.80
C ARG A 108 3.31 13.68 1.12
N GLN A 109 1.99 13.78 0.93
CA GLN A 109 1.44 14.97 0.32
C GLN A 109 1.66 16.16 1.26
N PRO A 110 2.23 17.26 0.76
CA PRO A 110 2.42 18.45 1.59
C PRO A 110 1.06 18.90 2.12
N ALA A 111 1.08 19.49 3.33
CA ALA A 111 -0.09 20.18 3.84
C ALA A 111 -0.56 21.19 2.79
N ALA A 112 -1.87 21.35 2.66
CA ALA A 112 -2.46 22.29 1.72
C ALA A 112 -1.82 23.68 1.92
N GLU A 113 -1.18 24.22 0.89
CA GLU A 113 -0.62 25.58 0.95
C GLU A 113 -1.70 26.61 1.31
N ASP A 114 -2.96 26.34 0.93
CA ASP A 114 -4.12 27.14 1.28
C ASP A 114 -5.23 26.31 1.96
N ALA A 115 -5.02 26.00 3.24
CA ALA A 115 -5.97 25.27 4.06
C ALA A 115 -7.33 26.00 4.18
N LEU A 116 -7.33 27.33 4.14
CA LEU A 116 -8.53 28.17 4.28
C LEU A 116 -9.38 28.11 3.00
N ALA A 117 -8.77 28.24 1.83
CA ALA A 117 -9.47 28.05 0.56
C ALA A 117 -10.02 26.62 0.42
N ARG A 118 -9.28 25.60 0.87
CA ARG A 118 -9.77 24.21 0.88
C ARG A 118 -10.99 24.05 1.78
N LEU A 119 -10.98 24.66 2.96
CA LEU A 119 -12.11 24.65 3.88
C LEU A 119 -13.34 25.33 3.28
N HIS A 120 -13.17 26.51 2.67
CA HIS A 120 -14.24 27.22 1.97
C HIS A 120 -14.81 26.41 0.80
N HIS A 121 -13.95 25.73 0.04
CA HIS A 121 -14.38 24.85 -1.04
C HIS A 121 -15.20 23.66 -0.52
N PHE A 122 -14.79 23.02 0.57
CA PHE A 122 -15.58 21.95 1.17
C PHE A 122 -16.89 22.45 1.76
N ALA A 123 -16.91 23.64 2.37
CA ALA A 123 -18.14 24.26 2.84
C ALA A 123 -19.15 24.52 1.71
N SER A 124 -18.69 24.97 0.53
CA SER A 124 -19.57 25.17 -0.62
C SER A 124 -20.12 23.85 -1.18
N MET A 125 -19.30 22.78 -1.21
CA MET A 125 -19.76 21.43 -1.57
C MET A 125 -20.78 20.87 -0.57
N ALA A 126 -20.61 21.14 0.72
CA ALA A 126 -21.54 20.71 1.77
C ALA A 126 -22.90 21.43 1.68
N ALA A 127 -22.91 22.67 1.18
CA ALA A 127 -24.12 23.46 1.02
C ALA A 127 -24.88 23.22 -0.30
N ASP A 128 -24.30 22.47 -1.25
CA ASP A 128 -24.86 22.29 -2.60
C ASP A 128 -26.04 21.28 -2.62
N PRO A 129 -27.29 21.75 -2.81
CA PRO A 129 -28.45 20.88 -2.83
C PRO A 129 -28.55 20.03 -4.11
N ALA A 130 -27.83 20.39 -5.18
CA ALA A 130 -27.84 19.62 -6.42
C ALA A 130 -27.09 18.28 -6.29
N ARG A 131 -26.28 18.12 -5.24
CA ARG A 131 -25.43 16.94 -5.01
C ARG A 131 -25.59 16.39 -3.58
N PRO A 132 -26.80 15.93 -3.19
CA PRO A 132 -27.13 15.64 -1.79
C PRO A 132 -26.26 14.54 -1.16
N HIS A 133 -25.85 13.52 -1.92
CA HIS A 133 -24.95 12.48 -1.41
C HIS A 133 -23.55 13.01 -1.11
N LEU A 134 -23.02 13.87 -2.00
CA LEU A 134 -21.72 14.50 -1.81
C LEU A 134 -21.77 15.50 -0.66
N ALA A 135 -22.79 16.35 -0.61
CA ALA A 135 -23.02 17.32 0.46
C ALA A 135 -23.02 16.64 1.84
N ARG A 136 -23.75 15.53 1.97
CA ARG A 136 -23.79 14.73 3.22
C ARG A 136 -22.42 14.12 3.56
N ALA A 137 -21.69 13.60 2.58
CA ALA A 137 -20.37 13.02 2.80
C ALA A 137 -19.35 14.08 3.25
N ILE A 138 -19.30 15.24 2.59
CA ILE A 138 -18.40 16.35 2.96
C ILE A 138 -18.77 16.91 4.33
N THR A 139 -20.06 17.07 4.64
CA THR A 139 -20.52 17.48 5.97
C THR A 139 -20.01 16.53 7.06
N SER A 140 -20.14 15.21 6.84
CA SER A 140 -19.63 14.21 7.77
C SER A 140 -18.10 14.24 7.91
N LEU A 141 -17.37 14.49 6.82
CA LEU A 141 -15.91 14.62 6.86
C LEU A 141 -15.46 15.86 7.64
N MET A 142 -16.15 16.99 7.47
CA MET A 142 -15.86 18.24 8.18
C MET A 142 -16.16 18.16 9.69
N GLN A 143 -17.09 17.29 10.10
CA GLN A 143 -17.44 17.06 11.50
C GLN A 143 -16.57 15.99 12.18
N ALA A 144 -15.77 15.24 11.42
CA ALA A 144 -14.94 14.18 11.97
C ALA A 144 -13.79 14.73 12.82
N ASP A 145 -13.43 13.99 13.87
CA ASP A 145 -12.23 14.29 14.67
C ASP A 145 -10.97 14.29 13.76
N PRO A 146 -10.19 15.39 13.73
CA PRO A 146 -8.93 15.43 12.99
C PRO A 146 -7.98 14.27 13.34
N ALA A 147 -7.96 13.82 14.60
CA ALA A 147 -7.14 12.69 15.03
C ALA A 147 -7.61 11.36 14.41
N ALA A 148 -8.91 11.22 14.12
CA ALA A 148 -9.47 10.05 13.43
C ALA A 148 -9.13 10.00 11.93
N SER A 149 -8.58 11.11 11.41
CA SER A 149 -8.09 11.28 10.04
C SER A 149 -6.57 11.23 9.94
N SER A 150 -5.86 10.90 11.03
CA SER A 150 -4.40 10.71 10.96
C SER A 150 -4.07 9.55 10.00
N PRO A 151 -2.91 9.58 9.32
CA PRO A 151 -2.57 8.53 8.38
C PRO A 151 -2.48 7.14 9.00
N ASP A 152 -2.00 7.04 10.25
CA ASP A 152 -1.95 5.78 10.98
C ASP A 152 -3.35 5.22 11.25
N ARG A 153 -4.30 6.06 11.67
CA ARG A 153 -5.70 5.64 11.87
C ARG A 153 -6.39 5.25 10.56
N LEU A 154 -6.08 5.96 9.48
CA LEU A 154 -6.59 5.63 8.15
C LEU A 154 -6.04 4.28 7.66
N PHE A 155 -4.76 4.02 7.89
CA PHE A 155 -4.13 2.74 7.61
C PHE A 155 -4.77 1.61 8.43
N GLU A 156 -4.78 1.71 9.75
CA GLU A 156 -5.38 0.68 10.64
C GLU A 156 -6.82 0.34 10.22
N ARG A 157 -7.65 1.36 10.00
CA ARG A 157 -9.07 1.19 9.66
C ARG A 157 -9.28 0.62 8.25
N GLY A 158 -8.45 1.01 7.27
CA GLY A 158 -8.54 0.48 5.92
C GLY A 158 -8.08 -0.98 5.85
N LEU A 159 -7.01 -1.31 6.59
CA LEU A 159 -6.49 -2.67 6.70
C LEU A 159 -7.50 -3.62 7.35
N ASP A 160 -8.11 -3.21 8.48
CA ASP A 160 -9.18 -4.00 9.13
C ASP A 160 -10.35 -4.26 8.16
N ARG A 161 -10.75 -3.27 7.36
CA ARG A 161 -11.81 -3.44 6.35
C ARG A 161 -11.43 -4.41 5.24
N LEU A 162 -10.20 -4.36 4.73
CA LEU A 162 -9.70 -5.29 3.71
C LEU A 162 -9.66 -6.73 4.26
N ILE A 163 -9.12 -6.90 5.47
CA ILE A 163 -9.05 -8.21 6.15
C ILE A 163 -10.45 -8.75 6.41
N ARG A 164 -11.39 -7.93 6.91
CA ARG A 164 -12.78 -8.35 7.10
C ARG A 164 -13.44 -8.72 5.79
N GLY A 165 -13.19 -7.99 4.71
CA GLY A 165 -13.81 -8.24 3.40
C GLY A 165 -13.56 -9.63 2.84
N ILE A 166 -12.38 -10.20 3.08
CA ILE A 166 -12.06 -11.59 2.67
C ILE A 166 -12.55 -12.64 3.67
N ALA A 167 -12.78 -12.27 4.93
CA ALA A 167 -13.26 -13.17 5.98
C ALA A 167 -14.76 -13.50 5.89
N VAL A 168 -15.50 -12.95 4.92
CA VAL A 168 -16.96 -13.16 4.73
C VAL A 168 -17.25 -14.34 3.78
N ARG A 169 -16.23 -15.07 3.32
CA ARG A 169 -16.41 -16.29 2.54
C ARG A 169 -16.25 -17.54 3.40
#